data_AF-A0A915IIG1-F1
#
_entry.id   AF-A0A915IIG1-F1
#
_cell.length_a   1.000
_cell.length_b   1.000
_cell.length_c   1.000
_cell.angle_alpha   90.00
_cell.angle_beta   90.00
_cell.angle_gamma   90.00
#
_symmetry.space_group_name_H-M   'P 1'
#
loop_
_entity.id
_entity.type
_entity.pdbx_description
1 polymer ?
#
loop_
_entity_poly.entity_id
_entity_poly.type
_entity_poly.pdbx_seq_one_letter_code
_entity_poly.pdbx_strand_id
1 'polypeptide(L)'
;MLSIPSVLGLIVFVESLWSMRNDDELRNVCDKNATPGNFWMCPICHPPYCEAWEMYREGCRKYKWEFSLDNEGTLTLSCLVTLWAIFFLKFWKRRESTMSGQFNTLRFRSRHSGMRPDYEIRSTTVQKNPVTGEVEPHVPLRLRVFWHSVSILCTISILAMAGLCLVGLVVSRIALYAVFHKMGGHLAKHNIEASRWFTHGLIFLLIAVFEGIYKFLVGKLTKYECPRTPHEFMNNMLWKLFVFELLIDFVPICYAAWLKGRTVQTPLNLNWLTELCDAGCTSEVVELVFVLLFLRLIVGNFLEIAVPFFRHCFRKFQHTRRTSHRNLPQWLKDYYLNEVELDGVFEDYMEMMVQFAFVVLFPPVFPLAALICLSRCDKDAEDEQEAIAFEASTILKLDTFS
;
A
#
# COMPACT_ATOMS: atom_id res chain seq x y z
N MET A 1 -1.05 17.90 6.87
CA MET A 1 -2.53 18.13 6.86
C MET A 1 -3.33 16.89 7.27
N LEU A 2 -2.69 15.72 7.48
CA LEU A 2 -3.37 14.51 7.98
C LEU A 2 -3.89 14.64 9.42
N SER A 3 -3.38 15.57 10.21
CA SER A 3 -3.86 15.80 11.58
C SER A 3 -5.38 15.99 11.68
N ILE A 4 -6.01 16.65 10.70
CA ILE A 4 -7.47 16.85 10.68
C ILE A 4 -8.23 15.52 10.59
N PRO A 5 -8.05 14.68 9.55
CA PRO A 5 -8.72 13.39 9.48
C PRO A 5 -8.32 12.43 10.62
N SER A 6 -7.09 12.51 11.14
CA SER A 6 -6.67 11.70 12.30
C SER A 6 -7.46 12.07 13.56
N VAL A 7 -7.64 13.37 13.85
CA VAL A 7 -8.45 13.82 15.00
C VAL A 7 -9.92 13.46 14.82
N LEU A 8 -10.50 13.69 13.62
CA LEU A 8 -11.89 13.32 13.34
C LEU A 8 -12.12 11.81 13.49
N GLY A 9 -11.22 10.98 12.96
CA GLY A 9 -11.28 9.52 13.09
C GLY A 9 -11.17 9.05 14.54
N LEU A 10 -10.29 9.68 15.32
CA LEU A 10 -10.15 9.37 16.76
C LEU A 10 -11.39 9.75 17.56
N ILE A 11 -12.00 10.91 17.29
CA ILE A 11 -13.24 11.34 17.95
C ILE A 11 -14.35 10.32 17.69
N VAL A 12 -14.58 9.96 16.42
CA VAL A 12 -15.61 8.98 16.05
C VAL A 12 -15.36 7.64 16.74
N PHE A 13 -14.11 7.15 16.74
CA PHE A 13 -13.76 5.89 17.41
C PHE A 13 -14.03 5.94 18.92
N VAL A 14 -13.66 7.03 19.61
CA VAL A 14 -13.89 7.19 21.05
C VAL A 14 -15.37 7.33 21.38
N GLU A 15 -16.13 8.08 20.58
CA GLU A 15 -17.59 8.18 20.71
C GLU A 15 -18.27 6.82 20.55
N SER A 16 -17.75 5.99 19.65
CA SER A 16 -18.25 4.62 19.43
C SER A 16 -18.03 3.74 20.65
N LEU A 17 -16.83 3.77 21.24
CA LEU A 17 -16.53 3.05 22.47
C LEU A 17 -17.40 3.50 23.65
N TRP A 18 -17.77 4.78 23.70
CA TRP A 18 -18.72 5.27 24.70
C TRP A 18 -20.15 4.77 24.40
N SER A 19 -20.59 4.90 23.15
CA SER A 19 -21.95 4.53 22.71
C SER A 19 -22.23 3.03 22.86
N MET A 20 -21.20 2.17 22.77
CA MET A 20 -21.30 0.72 23.00
C MET A 20 -22.02 0.33 24.30
N ARG A 21 -22.00 1.17 25.33
CA ARG A 21 -22.68 0.85 26.59
C ARG A 21 -24.19 1.06 26.53
N ASN A 22 -24.65 1.95 25.67
CA ASN A 22 -26.04 2.40 25.60
C ASN A 22 -26.77 1.88 24.35
N ASP A 23 -26.08 1.16 23.47
CA ASP A 23 -26.66 0.61 22.26
C ASP A 23 -27.59 -0.59 22.55
N ASP A 24 -28.84 -0.49 22.08
CA ASP A 24 -29.87 -1.49 22.32
C ASP A 24 -29.65 -2.77 21.51
N GLU A 25 -29.16 -2.68 20.27
CA GLU A 25 -28.90 -3.86 19.42
C GLU A 25 -27.75 -4.68 19.98
N LEU A 26 -26.65 -4.03 20.35
CA LEU A 26 -25.50 -4.64 20.99
C LEU A 26 -25.88 -5.33 22.30
N ARG A 27 -26.76 -4.71 23.10
CA ARG A 27 -27.29 -5.31 24.33
C ARG A 27 -28.14 -6.55 24.03
N ASN A 28 -28.96 -6.53 22.99
CA ASN A 28 -29.81 -7.66 22.60
C ASN A 28 -29.02 -8.84 22.01
N VAL A 29 -27.93 -8.57 21.28
CA VAL A 29 -26.99 -9.61 20.79
C VAL A 29 -26.22 -10.24 21.96
N CYS A 30 -25.85 -9.42 22.94
CA CYS A 30 -25.09 -9.81 24.13
C CYS A 30 -25.98 -10.16 25.33
N ASP A 31 -27.27 -10.47 25.14
CA ASP A 31 -28.13 -11.01 26.20
C ASP A 31 -28.67 -12.38 25.77
N LYS A 32 -28.48 -13.39 26.62
CA LYS A 32 -28.95 -14.76 26.36
C LYS A 32 -30.48 -14.84 26.25
N ASN A 33 -31.20 -13.96 26.94
CA ASN A 33 -32.66 -14.00 27.00
C ASN A 33 -33.32 -13.11 25.93
N ALA A 34 -32.57 -12.18 25.34
CA ALA A 34 -33.06 -11.28 24.31
C ALA A 34 -32.91 -11.88 22.91
N THR A 35 -33.70 -11.39 21.95
CA THR A 35 -33.55 -11.69 20.53
C THR A 35 -32.72 -10.58 19.87
N PRO A 36 -31.61 -10.86 19.17
CA PRO A 36 -31.22 -12.15 18.60
C PRO A 36 -30.27 -13.02 19.44
N GLY A 37 -29.85 -12.60 20.65
CA GLY A 37 -28.86 -13.34 21.45
C GLY A 37 -29.24 -14.80 21.78
N ASN A 38 -30.53 -15.10 21.94
CA ASN A 38 -31.08 -16.44 22.15
C ASN A 38 -31.17 -17.31 20.87
N PHE A 39 -30.76 -16.80 19.71
CA PHE A 39 -30.84 -17.57 18.46
C PHE A 39 -29.70 -18.58 18.32
N TRP A 40 -30.09 -19.76 17.83
CA TRP A 40 -29.18 -20.79 17.35
C TRP A 40 -28.91 -20.55 15.87
N MET A 41 -27.65 -20.33 15.53
CA MET A 41 -27.20 -20.13 14.17
C MET A 41 -26.90 -21.46 13.51
N CYS A 42 -27.18 -21.54 12.20
CA CYS A 42 -26.85 -22.71 11.41
C CYS A 42 -25.33 -22.96 11.41
N PRO A 43 -24.91 -24.24 11.37
CA PRO A 43 -23.50 -24.56 11.19
C PRO A 43 -23.00 -24.01 9.84
N ILE A 44 -21.77 -23.50 9.85
CA ILE A 44 -21.11 -22.89 8.68
C ILE A 44 -20.64 -23.97 7.67
N CYS A 45 -20.74 -25.24 8.04
CA CYS A 45 -20.25 -26.38 7.28
C CYS A 45 -21.20 -27.57 7.41
N HIS A 46 -21.06 -28.53 6.49
CA HIS A 46 -21.97 -29.66 6.40
C HIS A 46 -21.84 -30.60 7.62
N PRO A 47 -22.95 -31.01 8.26
CA PRO A 47 -22.96 -32.03 9.31
C PRO A 47 -22.32 -33.35 8.82
N PRO A 48 -21.70 -34.18 9.70
CA PRO A 48 -21.75 -34.17 11.17
C PRO A 48 -20.60 -33.39 11.85
N TYR A 49 -19.76 -32.71 11.08
CA TYR A 49 -18.52 -32.14 11.59
C TYR A 49 -18.69 -30.77 12.25
N CYS A 50 -19.87 -30.17 12.14
CA CYS A 50 -20.15 -28.82 12.58
C CYS A 50 -21.48 -28.76 13.31
N GLU A 51 -21.46 -28.19 14.51
CA GLU A 51 -22.63 -28.03 15.36
C GLU A 51 -23.20 -26.61 15.19
N ALA A 52 -24.50 -26.47 15.48
CA ALA A 52 -25.12 -25.17 15.61
C ALA A 52 -24.47 -24.40 16.77
N TRP A 53 -24.38 -23.08 16.63
CA TRP A 53 -23.70 -22.22 17.60
C TRP A 53 -24.64 -21.13 18.12
N GLU A 54 -24.43 -20.72 19.37
CA GLU A 54 -25.24 -19.69 20.04
C GLU A 54 -24.68 -18.28 19.75
N MET A 55 -25.54 -17.37 19.30
CA MET A 55 -25.14 -16.00 18.94
C MET A 55 -24.56 -15.22 20.13
N TYR A 56 -25.19 -15.29 21.29
CA TYR A 56 -24.72 -14.63 22.52
C TYR A 56 -23.28 -15.03 22.90
N ARG A 57 -22.95 -16.32 22.83
CA ARG A 57 -21.68 -16.85 23.35
C ARG A 57 -20.50 -16.57 22.42
N GLU A 58 -20.70 -16.71 21.11
CA GLU A 58 -19.62 -16.64 20.12
C GLU A 58 -19.64 -15.37 19.28
N GLY A 59 -20.82 -14.77 19.08
CA GLY A 59 -21.04 -13.56 18.29
C GLY A 59 -20.82 -12.27 19.05
N CYS A 60 -21.18 -12.19 20.34
CA CYS A 60 -21.14 -10.93 21.12
C CYS A 60 -19.76 -10.23 21.08
N ARG A 61 -18.65 -10.98 21.22
CA ARG A 61 -17.29 -10.40 21.14
C ARG A 61 -16.97 -9.85 19.76
N LYS A 62 -17.36 -10.57 18.71
CA LYS A 62 -17.12 -10.17 17.31
C LYS A 62 -17.93 -8.93 16.96
N TYR A 63 -19.20 -8.91 17.34
CA TYR A 63 -20.10 -7.79 17.11
C TYR A 63 -19.69 -6.53 17.90
N LYS A 64 -19.20 -6.67 19.14
CA LYS A 64 -18.58 -5.55 19.91
C LYS A 64 -17.40 -4.92 19.18
N TRP A 65 -16.52 -5.75 18.62
CA TRP A 65 -15.37 -5.28 17.86
C TRP A 65 -15.79 -4.56 16.59
N GLU A 66 -16.73 -5.14 15.84
CA GLU A 66 -17.30 -4.55 14.63
C GLU A 66 -17.97 -3.20 14.91
N PHE A 67 -18.82 -3.11 15.93
CA PHE A 67 -19.48 -1.86 16.33
C PHE A 67 -18.49 -0.74 16.70
N SER A 68 -17.33 -1.07 17.27
CA SER A 68 -16.32 -0.05 17.59
C SER A 68 -15.73 0.62 16.34
N LEU A 69 -15.83 -0.03 15.19
CA LEU A 69 -15.22 0.37 13.93
C LEU A 69 -16.25 0.80 12.89
N ASP A 70 -17.43 0.18 12.87
CA ASP A 70 -18.54 0.46 11.98
C ASP A 70 -19.75 0.93 12.81
N ASN A 71 -20.07 2.21 12.70
CA ASN A 71 -21.12 2.89 13.43
C ASN A 71 -21.65 4.07 12.61
N GLU A 72 -22.76 4.67 13.04
CA GLU A 72 -23.35 5.81 12.33
C GLU A 72 -22.40 7.00 12.17
N GLY A 73 -21.43 7.17 13.08
CA GLY A 73 -20.40 8.20 13.02
C GLY A 73 -19.41 8.03 11.86
N THR A 74 -19.14 6.80 11.38
CA THR A 74 -18.22 6.57 10.26
C THR A 74 -18.77 7.09 8.92
N LEU A 75 -20.09 7.13 8.76
CA LEU A 75 -20.73 7.78 7.61
C LEU A 75 -20.43 9.28 7.61
N THR A 76 -20.57 9.93 8.76
CA THR A 76 -20.25 11.35 8.93
C THR A 76 -18.76 11.60 8.67
N LEU A 77 -17.88 10.74 9.20
CA LEU A 77 -16.44 10.79 8.94
C LEU A 77 -16.14 10.71 7.44
N SER A 78 -16.78 9.80 6.71
CA SER A 78 -16.57 9.61 5.28
C SER A 78 -16.88 10.87 4.47
N CYS A 79 -17.98 11.56 4.80
CA CYS A 79 -18.31 12.85 4.20
C CYS A 79 -17.25 13.92 4.51
N LEU A 80 -16.81 14.02 5.76
CA LEU A 80 -15.81 15.01 6.19
C LEU A 80 -14.44 14.75 5.58
N VAL A 81 -13.99 13.50 5.51
CA VAL A 81 -12.71 13.10 4.88
C VAL A 81 -12.74 13.38 3.38
N THR A 82 -13.87 13.12 2.71
CA THR A 82 -14.03 13.45 1.28
C THR A 82 -13.92 14.96 1.03
N LEU A 83 -14.58 15.78 1.86
CA LEU A 83 -14.46 17.24 1.79
C LEU A 83 -13.01 17.69 2.07
N TRP A 84 -12.39 17.15 3.11
CA TRP A 84 -10.99 17.42 3.44
C TRP A 84 -10.06 17.09 2.27
N ALA A 85 -10.25 15.95 1.59
CA ALA A 85 -9.43 15.53 0.46
C ALA A 85 -9.51 16.54 -0.71
N ILE A 86 -10.71 17.07 -1.00
CA ILE A 86 -10.90 18.12 -2.01
C ILE A 86 -10.12 19.39 -1.64
N PHE A 87 -10.26 19.85 -0.40
CA PHE A 87 -9.53 21.02 0.09
C PHE A 87 -8.02 20.81 0.06
N PHE A 88 -7.55 19.65 0.52
CA PHE A 88 -6.15 19.26 0.51
C PHE A 88 -5.56 19.37 -0.89
N LEU A 89 -6.19 18.77 -1.91
CA LEU A 89 -5.71 18.82 -3.29
C LEU A 89 -5.68 20.25 -3.86
N LYS A 90 -6.68 21.08 -3.53
CA LYS A 90 -6.71 22.49 -3.97
C LYS A 90 -5.62 23.33 -3.29
N PHE A 91 -5.42 23.16 -1.99
CA PHE A 91 -4.37 23.86 -1.26
C PHE A 91 -2.98 23.39 -1.68
N TRP A 92 -2.81 22.09 -1.93
CA TRP A 92 -1.56 21.53 -2.45
C TRP A 92 -1.19 22.15 -3.80
N LYS A 93 -2.14 22.19 -4.75
CA LYS A 93 -1.92 22.83 -6.06
C LYS A 93 -1.54 24.31 -5.94
N ARG A 94 -2.15 25.04 -5.00
CA ARG A 94 -1.79 26.45 -4.73
C ARG A 94 -0.39 26.55 -4.14
N ARG A 95 -0.03 25.67 -3.22
CA ARG A 95 1.30 25.62 -2.57
C ARG A 95 2.38 25.28 -3.58
N GLU A 96 2.16 24.27 -4.43
CA GLU A 96 3.01 23.89 -5.55
C GLU A 96 3.30 25.10 -6.46
N SER A 97 2.26 25.82 -6.89
CA SER A 97 2.43 27.01 -7.75
C SER A 97 3.23 28.12 -7.06
N THR A 98 3.03 28.33 -5.76
CA THR A 98 3.76 29.35 -4.99
C THR A 98 5.24 28.96 -4.88
N MET A 99 5.51 27.70 -4.53
CA MET A 99 6.86 27.14 -4.43
C MET A 99 7.59 27.17 -5.78
N SER A 100 6.90 26.82 -6.86
CA SER A 100 7.49 26.86 -8.20
C SER A 100 7.87 28.28 -8.62
N GLY A 101 7.10 29.29 -8.21
CA GLY A 101 7.45 30.69 -8.37
C GLY A 101 8.67 31.09 -7.56
N GLN A 102 8.70 30.74 -6.26
CA GLN A 102 9.81 31.09 -5.36
C GLN A 102 11.15 30.45 -5.78
N PHE A 103 11.11 29.17 -6.16
CA PHE A 103 12.28 28.43 -6.62
C PHE A 103 12.60 28.62 -8.11
N ASN A 104 11.87 29.50 -8.82
CA ASN A 104 12.03 29.76 -10.25
C ASN A 104 12.01 28.48 -11.14
N THR A 105 11.24 27.46 -10.75
CA THR A 105 11.18 26.16 -11.45
C THR A 105 10.10 26.11 -12.53
N LEU A 106 9.28 27.15 -12.69
CA LEU A 106 8.16 27.20 -13.65
C LEU A 106 8.56 26.86 -15.11
N ARG A 107 9.80 27.18 -15.52
CA ARG A 107 10.33 26.90 -16.87
C ARG A 107 11.38 25.79 -16.92
N PHE A 108 11.56 25.04 -15.83
CA PHE A 108 12.60 24.02 -15.75
C PHE A 108 12.35 22.86 -16.73
N ARG A 109 11.08 22.45 -16.90
CA ARG A 109 10.67 21.31 -17.75
C ARG A 109 11.04 21.48 -19.22
N SER A 110 11.01 22.69 -19.77
CA SER A 110 11.34 22.94 -21.19
C SER A 110 12.84 23.11 -21.44
N ARG A 111 13.64 23.41 -20.40
CA ARG A 111 15.06 23.78 -20.55
C ARG A 111 16.02 22.61 -20.38
N HIS A 112 15.61 21.53 -19.73
CA HIS A 112 16.44 20.36 -19.42
C HIS A 112 15.99 19.05 -20.08
N SER A 113 15.15 19.12 -21.12
CA SER A 113 14.71 17.94 -21.89
C SER A 113 15.76 17.49 -22.90
N GLY A 114 16.97 17.17 -22.43
CA GLY A 114 17.98 16.47 -23.23
C GLY A 114 17.49 15.08 -23.62
N MET A 115 17.95 14.57 -24.77
CA MET A 115 17.70 13.18 -25.16
C MET A 115 18.50 12.24 -24.26
N ARG A 116 17.96 11.05 -24.01
CA ARG A 116 18.67 10.03 -23.22
C ARG A 116 19.78 9.38 -24.08
N PRO A 117 20.96 9.10 -23.52
CA PRO A 117 22.02 8.39 -24.25
C PRO A 117 21.55 7.05 -24.83
N ASP A 118 20.75 6.30 -24.08
CA ASP A 118 20.17 5.01 -24.54
C ASP A 118 19.30 5.17 -25.79
N TYR A 119 18.62 6.31 -25.93
CA TYR A 119 17.78 6.63 -27.07
C TYR A 119 18.62 6.95 -28.31
N GLU A 120 19.68 7.73 -28.13
CA GLU A 120 20.61 8.09 -29.21
C GLU A 120 21.30 6.85 -29.77
N ILE A 121 21.79 5.96 -28.90
CA ILE A 121 22.47 4.72 -29.30
C ILE A 121 21.54 3.78 -30.08
N ARG A 122 20.26 3.71 -29.70
CA ARG A 122 19.28 2.81 -30.35
C ARG A 122 18.62 3.42 -31.59
N SER A 123 18.84 4.71 -31.84
CA SER A 123 18.30 5.38 -33.02
C SER A 123 19.03 4.94 -34.30
N THR A 124 18.27 4.54 -35.31
CA THR A 124 18.80 4.16 -36.64
C THR A 124 18.41 5.14 -37.73
N THR A 125 17.42 5.99 -37.46
CA THR A 125 16.89 6.98 -38.42
C THR A 125 17.06 8.38 -37.85
N VAL A 126 17.13 9.37 -38.73
CA VAL A 126 17.25 10.78 -38.35
C VAL A 126 16.10 11.54 -38.98
N GLN A 127 15.41 12.38 -38.21
CA GLN A 127 14.27 13.16 -38.66
C GLN A 127 14.43 14.62 -38.27
N LYS A 128 13.96 15.53 -39.12
CA LYS A 128 13.95 16.97 -38.83
C LYS A 128 12.76 17.28 -37.93
N ASN A 129 13.02 17.86 -36.77
CA ASN A 129 11.97 18.28 -35.84
C ASN A 129 11.15 19.44 -36.49
N PRO A 130 9.82 19.33 -36.57
CA PRO A 130 8.99 20.33 -37.25
C PRO A 130 8.92 21.68 -36.51
N VAL A 131 9.26 21.71 -35.21
CA VAL A 131 9.18 22.92 -34.38
C VAL A 131 10.53 23.63 -34.31
N THR A 132 11.61 22.90 -34.01
CA THR A 132 12.95 23.48 -33.86
C THR A 132 13.71 23.55 -35.19
N GLY A 133 13.31 22.75 -36.18
CA GLY A 133 14.03 22.62 -37.46
C GLY A 133 15.37 21.88 -37.36
N GLU A 134 15.73 21.37 -36.17
CA GLU A 134 16.96 20.62 -35.95
C GLU A 134 16.81 19.16 -36.40
N VAL A 135 17.92 18.59 -36.84
CA VAL A 135 17.99 17.20 -37.31
C VAL A 135 18.30 16.31 -36.11
N GLU A 136 17.33 15.50 -35.69
CA GLU A 136 17.37 14.72 -34.45
C GLU A 136 17.32 13.20 -34.72
N PRO A 137 18.01 12.38 -33.91
CA PRO A 137 17.87 10.93 -33.97
C PRO A 137 16.46 10.47 -33.61
N HIS A 138 15.95 9.45 -34.30
CA HIS A 138 14.63 8.87 -34.09
C HIS A 138 14.66 7.34 -34.15
N VAL A 139 13.97 6.68 -33.22
CA VAL A 139 13.71 5.23 -33.27
C VAL A 139 12.52 4.93 -34.16
N PRO A 140 12.58 3.94 -35.07
CA PRO A 140 11.46 3.63 -35.97
C PRO A 140 10.19 3.27 -35.21
N LEU A 141 9.05 3.81 -35.67
CA LEU A 141 7.72 3.64 -35.05
C LEU A 141 7.34 2.16 -34.87
N ARG A 142 7.66 1.29 -35.83
CA ARG A 142 7.36 -0.15 -35.76
C ARG A 142 8.02 -0.82 -34.55
N LEU A 143 9.28 -0.48 -34.28
CA LEU A 143 10.02 -1.03 -33.15
C LEU A 143 9.45 -0.50 -31.82
N ARG A 144 9.09 0.79 -31.78
CA ARG A 144 8.46 1.39 -30.59
C ARG A 144 7.11 0.75 -30.27
N VAL A 145 6.24 0.59 -31.29
CA VAL A 145 4.93 -0.07 -31.14
C VAL A 145 5.11 -1.51 -30.70
N PHE A 146 6.07 -2.24 -31.28
CA PHE A 146 6.39 -3.61 -30.86
C PHE A 146 6.74 -3.69 -29.37
N TRP A 147 7.69 -2.87 -28.89
CA TRP A 147 8.11 -2.91 -27.49
C TRP A 147 7.03 -2.40 -26.53
N HIS A 148 6.23 -1.41 -26.91
CA HIS A 148 5.07 -0.99 -26.12
C HIS A 148 4.03 -2.11 -26.01
N SER A 149 3.72 -2.81 -27.10
CA SER A 149 2.80 -3.95 -27.07
C SER A 149 3.33 -5.08 -26.18
N VAL A 150 4.63 -5.39 -26.26
CA VAL A 150 5.28 -6.37 -25.39
C VAL A 150 5.22 -5.95 -23.92
N SER A 151 5.47 -4.66 -23.63
CA SER A 151 5.38 -4.14 -22.27
C SER A 151 3.97 -4.30 -21.73
N ILE A 152 2.95 -3.84 -22.47
CA ILE A 152 1.53 -3.93 -22.04
C ILE A 152 1.15 -5.41 -21.80
N LEU A 153 1.47 -6.32 -22.72
CA LEU A 153 1.16 -7.74 -22.58
C LEU A 153 1.85 -8.37 -21.35
N CYS A 154 3.11 -8.02 -21.10
CA CYS A 154 3.84 -8.49 -19.94
C CYS A 154 3.23 -7.96 -18.63
N THR A 155 2.84 -6.68 -18.59
CA THR A 155 2.17 -6.10 -17.41
C THR A 155 0.83 -6.78 -17.10
N ILE A 156 0.00 -7.03 -18.12
CA ILE A 156 -1.28 -7.73 -17.95
C ILE A 156 -1.05 -9.18 -17.50
N SER A 157 -0.07 -9.87 -18.08
CA SER A 157 0.26 -11.25 -17.72
C SER A 157 0.66 -11.39 -16.24
N ILE A 158 1.50 -10.49 -15.73
CA ILE A 158 1.93 -10.51 -14.32
C ILE A 158 0.75 -10.20 -13.40
N LEU A 159 -0.08 -9.22 -13.75
CA LEU A 159 -1.27 -8.89 -12.98
C LEU A 159 -2.26 -10.07 -12.93
N ALA A 160 -2.49 -10.75 -14.06
CA ALA A 160 -3.33 -11.94 -14.12
C ALA A 160 -2.77 -13.08 -13.27
N MET A 161 -1.45 -13.30 -13.31
CA MET A 161 -0.77 -14.29 -12.47
C MET A 161 -0.93 -13.97 -10.98
N ALA A 162 -0.73 -12.71 -10.57
CA ALA A 162 -0.93 -12.28 -9.19
C ALA A 162 -2.39 -12.50 -8.74
N GLY A 163 -3.35 -12.12 -9.59
CA GLY A 163 -4.78 -12.36 -9.35
C GLY A 163 -5.12 -13.85 -9.19
N LEU A 164 -4.57 -14.72 -10.04
CA LEU A 164 -4.76 -16.17 -9.91
C LEU A 164 -4.16 -16.72 -8.61
N CYS A 165 -2.98 -16.26 -8.20
CA CYS A 165 -2.39 -16.68 -6.94
C CYS A 165 -3.23 -16.21 -5.74
N LEU A 166 -3.76 -14.98 -5.77
CA LEU A 166 -4.67 -14.46 -4.74
C LEU A 166 -5.95 -15.31 -4.64
N VAL A 167 -6.57 -15.63 -5.77
CA VAL A 167 -7.73 -16.55 -5.82
C VAL A 167 -7.35 -17.92 -5.26
N GLY A 168 -6.17 -18.44 -5.63
CA GLY A 168 -5.64 -19.69 -5.10
C GLY A 168 -5.48 -19.68 -3.58
N LEU A 169 -5.01 -18.57 -2.99
CA LEU A 169 -4.91 -18.41 -1.54
C LEU A 169 -6.29 -18.45 -0.88
N VAL A 170 -7.27 -17.75 -1.45
CA VAL A 170 -8.66 -17.76 -0.93
C VAL A 170 -9.26 -19.17 -1.00
N VAL A 171 -9.08 -19.89 -2.09
CA VAL A 171 -9.55 -21.28 -2.22
C VAL A 171 -8.85 -22.21 -1.22
N SER A 172 -7.53 -22.04 -1.04
CA SER A 172 -6.74 -22.83 -0.08
C SER A 172 -7.20 -22.61 1.36
N ARG A 173 -7.58 -21.37 1.70
CA ARG A 173 -8.20 -21.01 2.98
C ARG A 173 -9.48 -21.79 3.17
N ILE A 174 -10.41 -21.75 2.20
CA ILE A 174 -11.69 -22.45 2.30
C ILE A 174 -11.47 -23.95 2.56
N ALA A 175 -10.51 -24.57 1.86
CA ALA A 175 -10.14 -25.96 2.08
C ALA A 175 -9.59 -26.21 3.49
N LEU A 176 -8.69 -25.35 4.00
CA LEU A 176 -8.16 -25.45 5.37
C LEU A 176 -9.25 -25.27 6.42
N TYR A 177 -10.18 -24.34 6.22
CA TYR A 177 -11.32 -24.12 7.09
C TYR A 177 -12.21 -25.37 7.19
N ALA A 178 -12.48 -26.03 6.06
CA ALA A 178 -13.23 -27.28 6.05
C ALA A 178 -12.52 -28.38 6.87
N VAL A 179 -11.18 -28.46 6.81
CA VAL A 179 -10.40 -29.41 7.60
C VAL A 179 -10.42 -29.07 9.10
N PHE A 180 -10.26 -27.80 9.48
CA PHE A 180 -10.29 -27.39 10.88
C PHE A 180 -11.64 -27.67 11.52
N HIS A 181 -12.72 -27.37 10.81
CA HIS A 181 -14.06 -27.72 11.27
C HIS A 181 -14.26 -29.23 11.42
N LYS A 182 -13.68 -30.06 10.53
CA LYS A 182 -13.70 -31.52 10.66
C LYS A 182 -13.06 -32.04 11.94
N MET A 183 -12.01 -31.39 12.44
CA MET A 183 -11.33 -31.82 13.66
C MET A 183 -12.13 -31.55 14.95
N GLY A 184 -13.04 -30.57 14.94
CA GLY A 184 -13.91 -30.24 16.07
C GLY A 184 -13.18 -29.74 17.33
N GLY A 185 -13.96 -29.28 18.32
CA GLY A 185 -13.47 -28.89 19.64
C GLY A 185 -12.88 -27.47 19.75
N HIS A 186 -12.39 -27.12 20.95
CA HIS A 186 -11.86 -25.79 21.26
C HIS A 186 -10.58 -25.46 20.49
N LEU A 187 -9.77 -26.47 20.18
CA LEU A 187 -8.54 -26.32 19.39
C LEU A 187 -8.85 -25.88 17.96
N ALA A 188 -9.93 -26.40 17.35
CA ALA A 188 -10.37 -25.99 16.02
C ALA A 188 -10.74 -24.50 15.95
N LYS A 189 -11.46 -23.96 16.96
CA LYS A 189 -11.86 -22.54 16.99
C LYS A 189 -10.65 -21.59 17.05
N HIS A 190 -9.67 -21.91 17.91
CA HIS A 190 -8.45 -21.11 17.99
C HIS A 190 -7.64 -21.19 16.69
N ASN A 191 -7.55 -22.39 16.09
CA ASN A 191 -6.87 -22.57 14.81
C ASN A 191 -7.56 -21.84 13.66
N ILE A 192 -8.89 -21.70 13.68
CA ILE A 192 -9.66 -20.93 12.69
C ILE A 192 -9.35 -19.44 12.77
N GLU A 193 -9.32 -18.86 13.98
CA GLU A 193 -8.94 -17.45 14.16
C GLU A 193 -7.47 -17.23 13.76
N ALA A 194 -6.56 -18.10 14.16
CA ALA A 194 -5.14 -18.03 13.79
C ALA A 194 -4.92 -18.19 12.27
N SER A 195 -5.64 -19.10 11.63
CA SER A 195 -5.63 -19.31 10.18
C SER A 195 -6.01 -18.04 9.42
N ARG A 196 -7.00 -17.28 9.92
CA ARG A 196 -7.42 -16.00 9.32
C ARG A 196 -6.27 -14.99 9.27
N TRP A 197 -5.66 -14.71 10.43
CA TRP A 197 -4.52 -13.80 10.52
C TRP A 197 -3.34 -14.27 9.68
N PHE A 198 -3.07 -15.57 9.68
CA PHE A 198 -2.04 -16.18 8.83
C PHE A 198 -2.32 -15.95 7.34
N THR A 199 -3.58 -16.10 6.89
CA THR A 199 -3.95 -15.84 5.49
C THR A 199 -3.79 -14.38 5.10
N HIS A 200 -4.15 -13.42 5.96
CA HIS A 200 -3.93 -12.00 5.69
C HIS A 200 -2.43 -11.67 5.60
N GLY A 201 -1.61 -12.24 6.49
CA GLY A 201 -0.15 -12.11 6.41
C GLY A 201 0.45 -12.71 5.14
N LEU A 202 -0.08 -13.85 4.67
CA LEU A 202 0.35 -14.49 3.42
C LEU A 202 -0.06 -13.68 2.19
N ILE A 203 -1.26 -13.08 2.20
CA ILE A 203 -1.70 -12.14 1.15
C ILE A 203 -0.76 -10.94 1.09
N PHE A 204 -0.46 -10.32 2.24
CA PHE A 204 0.50 -9.21 2.30
C PHE A 204 1.88 -9.61 1.76
N LEU A 205 2.41 -10.76 2.20
CA LEU A 205 3.70 -11.27 1.71
C LEU A 205 3.69 -11.48 0.20
N LEU A 206 2.61 -12.04 -0.34
CA LEU A 206 2.45 -12.25 -1.78
C LEU A 206 2.48 -10.91 -2.52
N ILE A 207 1.68 -9.94 -2.08
CA ILE A 207 1.64 -8.60 -2.67
C ILE A 207 3.04 -7.98 -2.68
N ALA A 208 3.74 -7.97 -1.54
CA ALA A 208 5.09 -7.41 -1.43
C ALA A 208 6.10 -8.09 -2.38
N VAL A 209 6.03 -9.41 -2.54
CA VAL A 209 6.89 -10.16 -3.47
C VAL A 209 6.59 -9.79 -4.92
N PHE A 210 5.31 -9.73 -5.29
CA PHE A 210 4.91 -9.37 -6.65
C PHE A 210 5.26 -7.92 -6.99
N GLU A 211 5.10 -6.99 -6.05
CA GLU A 211 5.54 -5.61 -6.18
C GLU A 211 7.05 -5.52 -6.42
N GLY A 212 7.85 -6.21 -5.60
CA GLY A 212 9.31 -6.24 -5.76
C GLY A 212 9.74 -6.79 -7.13
N ILE A 213 9.14 -7.90 -7.56
CA ILE A 213 9.42 -8.49 -8.89
C ILE A 213 8.99 -7.55 -10.00
N TYR A 214 7.80 -6.94 -9.90
CA TYR A 214 7.26 -6.06 -10.91
C TYR A 214 8.07 -4.77 -11.04
N LYS A 215 8.49 -4.15 -9.93
CA LYS A 215 9.41 -2.99 -9.91
C LYS A 215 10.67 -3.27 -10.74
N PHE A 216 11.32 -4.41 -10.49
CA PHE A 216 12.51 -4.82 -11.24
C PHE A 216 12.23 -5.05 -12.73
N LEU A 217 11.10 -5.70 -13.06
CA LEU A 217 10.73 -5.99 -14.44
C LEU A 217 10.37 -4.71 -15.20
N VAL A 218 9.56 -3.82 -14.63
CA VAL A 218 9.16 -2.56 -15.27
C VAL A 218 10.36 -1.67 -15.56
N GLY A 219 11.36 -1.62 -14.67
CA GLY A 219 12.62 -0.91 -14.93
C GLY A 219 13.32 -1.42 -16.20
N LYS A 220 13.31 -2.74 -16.45
CA LYS A 220 13.84 -3.33 -17.69
C LYS A 220 12.93 -3.09 -18.88
N LEU A 221 11.62 -3.32 -18.75
CA LEU A 221 10.64 -3.14 -19.82
C LEU A 221 10.66 -1.69 -20.35
N THR A 222 10.70 -0.71 -19.46
CA THR A 222 10.71 0.71 -19.84
C THR A 222 12.03 1.11 -20.51
N LYS A 223 13.15 0.43 -20.21
CA LYS A 223 14.40 0.57 -20.97
C LYS A 223 14.30 -0.04 -22.38
N TYR A 224 13.54 -1.12 -22.56
CA TYR A 224 13.30 -1.70 -23.90
C TYR A 224 12.42 -0.80 -24.77
N GLU A 225 11.39 -0.17 -24.19
CA GLU A 225 10.52 0.78 -24.88
C GLU A 225 11.25 2.01 -25.45
N CYS A 226 12.42 2.33 -24.89
CA CYS A 226 13.29 3.39 -25.36
C CYS A 226 12.58 4.76 -25.48
N PRO A 227 12.08 5.33 -24.37
CA PRO A 227 11.51 6.68 -24.35
C PRO A 227 12.59 7.73 -24.62
N ARG A 228 12.19 8.85 -25.24
CA ARG A 228 13.12 9.85 -25.78
C ARG A 228 13.82 10.65 -24.69
N THR A 229 13.05 11.07 -23.69
CA THR A 229 13.52 11.96 -22.63
C THR A 229 13.54 11.27 -21.27
N PRO A 230 14.35 11.74 -20.30
CA PRO A 230 14.30 11.26 -18.92
C PRO A 230 12.90 11.40 -18.32
N HIS A 231 12.21 12.50 -18.61
CA HIS A 231 10.87 12.75 -18.09
C HIS A 231 9.83 11.75 -18.62
N GLU A 232 9.87 11.44 -19.92
CA GLU A 232 9.00 10.44 -20.53
C GLU A 232 9.29 9.03 -19.98
N PHE A 233 10.56 8.70 -19.75
CA PHE A 233 10.94 7.45 -19.09
C PHE A 233 10.32 7.33 -17.71
N MET A 234 10.51 8.34 -16.87
CA MET A 234 9.97 8.34 -15.51
C MET A 234 8.46 8.27 -15.52
N ASN A 235 7.78 9.04 -16.38
CA ASN A 235 6.33 9.03 -16.46
C ASN A 235 5.78 7.66 -16.92
N ASN A 236 6.39 7.02 -17.92
CA ASN A 236 5.96 5.71 -18.39
C ASN A 236 6.22 4.61 -17.36
N MET A 237 7.33 4.69 -16.63
CA MET A 237 7.63 3.78 -15.51
C MET A 237 6.61 3.97 -14.39
N LEU A 238 6.39 5.22 -13.97
CA LEU A 238 5.48 5.58 -12.88
C LEU A 238 4.05 5.11 -13.14
N TRP A 239 3.51 5.36 -14.34
CA TRP A 239 2.14 4.95 -14.66
C TRP A 239 1.95 3.43 -14.58
N LYS A 240 2.95 2.64 -15.00
CA LYS A 240 2.88 1.18 -14.92
C LYS A 240 2.92 0.70 -13.47
N LEU A 241 3.84 1.24 -12.67
CA LEU A 241 3.95 0.92 -11.25
C LEU A 241 2.66 1.29 -10.51
N PHE A 242 2.17 2.51 -10.72
CA PHE A 242 0.94 3.01 -10.09
C PHE A 242 -0.28 2.14 -10.41
N VAL A 243 -0.52 1.80 -11.68
CA VAL A 243 -1.67 0.96 -12.07
C VAL A 243 -1.54 -0.45 -11.47
N PHE A 244 -0.33 -1.01 -11.44
CA PHE A 244 -0.11 -2.33 -10.86
C PHE A 244 -0.34 -2.34 -9.35
N GLU A 245 0.26 -1.39 -8.63
CA GLU A 245 0.13 -1.23 -7.17
C GLU A 245 -1.33 -1.00 -6.76
N LEU A 246 -2.04 -0.11 -7.47
CA LEU A 246 -3.47 0.12 -7.28
C LEU A 246 -4.28 -1.18 -7.44
N LEU A 247 -4.05 -1.94 -8.51
CA LEU A 247 -4.83 -3.15 -8.75
C LEU A 247 -4.49 -4.27 -7.77
N ILE A 248 -3.21 -4.49 -7.44
CA ILE A 248 -2.81 -5.59 -6.59
C ILE A 248 -3.21 -5.37 -5.12
N ASP A 249 -3.18 -4.12 -4.64
CA ASP A 249 -3.54 -3.78 -3.26
C ASP A 249 -5.05 -3.75 -3.03
N PHE A 250 -5.80 -3.12 -3.94
CA PHE A 250 -7.22 -2.87 -3.72
C PHE A 250 -8.12 -4.04 -4.17
N VAL A 251 -7.68 -4.90 -5.11
CA VAL A 251 -8.49 -6.04 -5.57
C VAL A 251 -8.85 -7.02 -4.44
N PRO A 252 -7.93 -7.45 -3.54
CA PRO A 252 -8.28 -8.30 -2.40
C PRO A 252 -9.33 -7.67 -1.48
N ILE A 253 -9.24 -6.36 -1.26
CA ILE A 253 -10.17 -5.61 -0.41
C ILE A 253 -11.55 -5.52 -1.06
N CYS A 254 -11.60 -5.19 -2.36
CA CYS A 254 -12.83 -5.17 -3.15
C CYS A 254 -13.49 -6.56 -3.20
N TYR A 255 -12.69 -7.63 -3.31
CA TYR A 255 -13.19 -9.00 -3.24
C TYR A 255 -13.86 -9.29 -1.89
N ALA A 256 -13.18 -8.99 -0.78
CA ALA A 256 -13.69 -9.21 0.57
C ALA A 256 -14.95 -8.37 0.85
N ALA A 257 -15.02 -7.14 0.35
CA ALA A 257 -16.15 -6.25 0.58
C ALA A 257 -17.39 -6.55 -0.29
N TRP A 258 -17.21 -6.93 -1.57
CA TRP A 258 -18.31 -7.00 -2.53
C TRP A 258 -18.69 -8.39 -3.00
N LEU A 259 -17.74 -9.33 -3.07
CA LEU A 259 -17.98 -10.65 -3.65
C LEU A 259 -18.21 -11.73 -2.58
N LYS A 260 -17.59 -11.57 -1.42
CA LYS A 260 -17.74 -12.52 -0.31
C LYS A 260 -19.15 -12.53 0.26
N GLY A 261 -19.67 -13.73 0.58
CA GLY A 261 -20.98 -13.93 1.21
C GLY A 261 -22.22 -13.67 0.33
N ARG A 262 -22.06 -13.12 -0.88
CA ARG A 262 -23.17 -12.78 -1.79
C ARG A 262 -23.69 -13.95 -2.62
N THR A 263 -22.88 -14.99 -2.82
CA THR A 263 -23.20 -16.13 -3.71
C THR A 263 -24.06 -17.20 -3.04
N VAL A 264 -24.33 -17.08 -1.73
CA VAL A 264 -25.09 -18.07 -0.95
C VAL A 264 -26.46 -17.48 -0.59
N GLN A 265 -27.53 -18.04 -1.14
CA GLN A 265 -28.91 -17.58 -0.86
C GLN A 265 -29.62 -18.44 0.19
N THR A 266 -29.27 -19.73 0.30
CA THR A 266 -29.91 -20.67 1.24
C THR A 266 -28.90 -21.65 1.81
N PRO A 267 -29.08 -22.10 3.07
CA PRO A 267 -28.20 -23.08 3.70
C PRO A 267 -28.24 -24.47 3.04
N LEU A 268 -29.18 -24.73 2.13
CA LEU A 268 -29.24 -25.99 1.37
C LEU A 268 -28.29 -26.02 0.14
N ASN A 269 -27.85 -24.86 -0.37
CA ASN A 269 -26.99 -24.76 -1.55
C ASN A 269 -25.50 -24.56 -1.16
N LEU A 270 -25.07 -25.19 -0.07
CA LEU A 270 -23.67 -25.15 0.39
C LEU A 270 -22.81 -26.08 -0.47
N ASN A 271 -22.03 -25.51 -1.38
CA ASN A 271 -20.95 -26.21 -2.06
C ASN A 271 -19.64 -26.07 -1.27
N TRP A 272 -18.68 -26.98 -1.47
CA TRP A 272 -17.37 -26.92 -0.80
C TRP A 272 -16.54 -25.65 -1.10
N LEU A 273 -16.95 -24.85 -2.09
CA LEU A 273 -16.38 -23.55 -2.48
C LEU A 273 -17.12 -22.34 -1.89
N THR A 274 -18.19 -22.53 -1.11
CA THR A 274 -18.98 -21.42 -0.57
C THR A 274 -18.30 -20.80 0.66
N GLU A 275 -18.07 -19.50 0.59
CA GLU A 275 -17.42 -18.74 1.66
C GLU A 275 -18.48 -17.95 2.43
N LEU A 276 -18.74 -18.37 3.67
CA LEU A 276 -19.71 -17.74 4.57
C LEU A 276 -19.03 -16.73 5.49
N CYS A 277 -19.82 -15.77 5.99
CA CYS A 277 -19.39 -14.85 7.04
C CYS A 277 -19.91 -15.36 8.39
N ASP A 278 -19.04 -15.43 9.40
CA ASP A 278 -19.37 -15.97 10.73
C ASP A 278 -20.37 -15.10 11.50
N ALA A 279 -20.13 -13.78 11.57
CA ALA A 279 -20.92 -12.85 12.38
C ALA A 279 -20.85 -11.38 11.90
N GLY A 280 -20.40 -11.18 10.65
CA GLY A 280 -20.09 -9.89 10.04
C GLY A 280 -19.05 -10.09 8.93
N CYS A 281 -19.29 -9.55 7.73
CA CYS A 281 -18.29 -9.61 6.64
C CYS A 281 -17.33 -8.41 6.69
N THR A 282 -17.71 -7.32 7.35
CA THR A 282 -16.93 -6.07 7.42
C THR A 282 -15.64 -6.27 8.21
N SER A 283 -15.67 -7.09 9.27
CA SER A 283 -14.53 -7.32 10.16
C SER A 283 -13.32 -7.86 9.42
N GLU A 284 -13.53 -8.73 8.43
CA GLU A 284 -12.42 -9.24 7.62
C GLU A 284 -11.85 -8.16 6.70
N VAL A 285 -12.69 -7.27 6.15
CA VAL A 285 -12.23 -6.11 5.38
C VAL A 285 -11.40 -5.20 6.28
N VAL A 286 -11.84 -4.94 7.52
CA VAL A 286 -11.07 -4.17 8.50
C VAL A 286 -9.73 -4.83 8.80
N GLU A 287 -9.73 -6.12 9.11
CA GLU A 287 -8.50 -6.87 9.41
C GLU A 287 -7.54 -6.84 8.22
N LEU A 288 -8.03 -7.00 6.99
CA LEU A 288 -7.21 -6.95 5.78
C LEU A 288 -6.64 -5.55 5.53
N VAL A 289 -7.46 -4.50 5.62
CA VAL A 289 -7.02 -3.09 5.51
C VAL A 289 -5.98 -2.77 6.59
N PHE A 290 -6.23 -3.20 7.83
CA PHE A 290 -5.30 -3.01 8.94
C PHE A 290 -3.97 -3.71 8.66
N VAL A 291 -3.99 -4.99 8.26
CA VAL A 291 -2.76 -5.75 7.97
C VAL A 291 -1.98 -5.11 6.81
N LEU A 292 -2.65 -4.77 5.70
CA LEU A 292 -2.00 -4.18 4.54
C LEU A 292 -1.41 -2.81 4.87
N LEU A 293 -2.15 -1.95 5.57
CA LEU A 293 -1.67 -0.63 5.97
C LEU A 293 -0.54 -0.76 7.01
N PHE A 294 -0.79 -1.41 8.14
CA PHE A 294 0.15 -1.49 9.26
C PHE A 294 1.44 -2.21 8.90
N LEU A 295 1.36 -3.37 8.21
CA LEU A 295 2.58 -4.07 7.80
C LEU A 295 3.35 -3.30 6.74
N ARG A 296 2.68 -2.61 5.80
CA ARG A 296 3.38 -1.75 4.84
C ARG A 296 4.15 -0.64 5.56
N LEU A 297 3.54 0.02 6.56
CA LEU A 297 4.24 1.02 7.36
C LEU A 297 5.46 0.44 8.10
N ILE A 298 5.30 -0.70 8.77
CA ILE A 298 6.40 -1.32 9.53
C ILE A 298 7.53 -1.78 8.61
N VAL A 299 7.18 -2.50 7.53
CA VAL A 299 8.16 -3.05 6.59
C VAL A 299 8.85 -1.91 5.83
N GLY A 300 8.11 -0.89 5.41
CA GLY A 300 8.66 0.31 4.78
C GLY A 300 9.70 0.99 5.67
N ASN A 301 9.30 1.41 6.88
CA ASN A 301 10.21 2.02 7.86
C ASN A 301 11.43 1.13 8.14
N PHE A 302 11.22 -0.18 8.30
CA PHE A 302 12.30 -1.10 8.60
C PHE A 302 13.28 -1.22 7.42
N LEU A 303 12.79 -1.36 6.19
CA LEU A 303 13.64 -1.46 5.00
C LEU A 303 14.37 -0.15 4.70
N GLU A 304 13.71 0.99 4.91
CA GLU A 304 14.28 2.33 4.73
C GLU A 304 15.50 2.56 5.64
N ILE A 305 15.47 2.07 6.88
CA ILE A 305 16.61 2.14 7.80
C ILE A 305 17.62 1.03 7.52
N ALA A 306 17.14 -0.20 7.31
CA ALA A 306 18.00 -1.38 7.19
C ALA A 306 18.84 -1.38 5.91
N VAL A 307 18.25 -1.08 4.76
CA VAL A 307 18.93 -1.13 3.44
C VAL A 307 20.15 -0.20 3.38
N PRO A 308 20.07 1.11 3.68
CA PRO A 308 21.23 1.99 3.63
C PRO A 308 22.28 1.62 4.69
N PHE A 309 21.86 1.18 5.87
CA PHE A 309 22.76 0.71 6.92
C PHE A 309 23.58 -0.50 6.48
N PHE A 310 22.94 -1.51 5.88
CA PHE A 310 23.63 -2.69 5.35
C PHE A 310 24.52 -2.37 4.16
N ARG A 311 24.07 -1.52 3.22
CA ARG A 311 24.88 -1.05 2.09
C ARG A 311 26.14 -0.32 2.58
N HIS A 312 26.01 0.54 3.59
CA HIS A 312 27.13 1.25 4.20
C HIS A 312 28.10 0.30 4.91
N CYS A 313 27.59 -0.62 5.74
CA CYS A 313 28.41 -1.63 6.41
C CYS A 313 29.19 -2.48 5.40
N PHE A 314 28.55 -2.92 4.33
CA PHE A 314 29.17 -3.73 3.29
C PHE A 314 30.30 -2.97 2.56
N ARG A 315 30.07 -1.73 2.15
CA ARG A 315 31.10 -0.89 1.51
C ARG A 315 32.25 -0.58 2.46
N LYS A 316 31.97 -0.23 3.71
CA LYS A 316 32.99 0.01 4.72
C LYS A 316 33.88 -1.23 4.93
N PHE A 317 33.28 -2.43 4.98
CA PHE A 317 34.03 -3.68 5.07
C PHE A 317 34.90 -3.93 3.84
N GLN A 318 34.36 -3.71 2.63
CA GLN A 318 35.10 -3.85 1.38
C GLN A 318 36.29 -2.86 1.26
N HIS A 319 36.13 -1.63 1.76
CA HIS A 319 37.16 -0.58 1.72
C HIS A 319 38.21 -0.71 2.82
N THR A 320 37.83 -1.13 4.04
CA THR A 320 38.80 -1.37 5.13
C THR A 320 39.83 -2.44 4.74
N ARG A 321 39.47 -3.38 3.85
CA ARG A 321 40.39 -4.35 3.26
C ARG A 321 41.38 -3.76 2.22
N ARG A 322 41.11 -2.57 1.67
CA ARG A 322 41.86 -2.00 0.54
C ARG A 322 42.74 -0.80 0.89
N THR A 323 42.45 -0.06 1.96
CA THR A 323 43.18 1.18 2.28
C THR A 323 43.39 1.37 3.79
N SER A 324 44.66 1.47 4.21
CA SER A 324 45.10 1.70 5.60
C SER A 324 45.52 3.16 5.86
N HIS A 325 44.77 4.14 5.35
CA HIS A 325 45.06 5.55 5.61
C HIS A 325 44.05 6.13 6.60
N ARG A 326 44.54 6.69 7.72
CA ARG A 326 43.72 7.22 8.84
C ARG A 326 43.02 8.55 8.52
N ASN A 327 43.50 9.30 7.53
CA ASN A 327 42.98 10.61 7.14
C ASN A 327 42.59 10.61 5.66
N LEU A 328 41.32 10.37 5.36
CA LEU A 328 40.80 10.47 4.00
C LEU A 328 40.30 11.89 3.73
N PRO A 329 40.54 12.44 2.52
CA PRO A 329 39.97 13.71 2.10
C PRO A 329 38.43 13.61 2.01
N GLN A 330 37.74 14.74 2.18
CA GLN A 330 36.27 14.77 2.28
C GLN A 330 35.57 14.17 1.05
N TRP A 331 35.99 14.53 -0.16
CA TRP A 331 35.42 13.99 -1.39
C TRP A 331 35.49 12.45 -1.48
N LEU A 332 36.51 11.84 -0.86
CA LEU A 332 36.65 10.39 -0.82
C LEU A 332 35.72 9.75 0.22
N LYS A 333 35.41 10.47 1.30
CA LYS A 333 34.36 10.07 2.24
C LYS A 333 32.98 10.16 1.58
N ASP A 334 32.73 11.22 0.82
CA ASP A 334 31.47 11.42 0.10
C ASP A 334 31.30 10.41 -1.03
N TYR A 335 32.38 10.06 -1.73
CA TYR A 335 32.40 8.95 -2.68
C TYR A 335 32.05 7.60 -2.03
N TYR A 336 32.21 7.46 -0.70
CA TYR A 336 31.81 6.28 0.05
C TYR A 336 30.38 6.33 0.60
N LEU A 337 29.67 7.44 0.45
CA LEU A 337 28.23 7.53 0.73
C LEU A 337 27.44 6.82 -0.36
N ASN A 338 26.23 6.36 -0.01
CA ASN A 338 25.32 5.71 -0.97
C ASN A 338 24.97 6.69 -2.09
N GLU A 339 24.98 6.21 -3.34
CA GLU A 339 24.50 7.01 -4.45
C GLU A 339 23.01 7.31 -4.24
N VAL A 340 22.63 8.57 -4.38
CA VAL A 340 21.22 8.97 -4.38
C VAL A 340 20.62 8.50 -5.70
N GLU A 341 19.96 7.36 -5.66
CA GLU A 341 19.18 6.88 -6.80
C GLU A 341 18.00 7.86 -6.98
N LEU A 342 18.02 8.66 -8.05
CA LEU A 342 16.94 9.62 -8.38
C LEU A 342 15.56 8.94 -8.47
N ASP A 343 15.55 7.61 -8.66
CA ASP A 343 14.38 6.75 -8.69
C ASP A 343 13.72 6.63 -7.29
N GLY A 344 14.49 6.76 -6.20
CA GLY A 344 14.01 6.56 -4.82
C GLY A 344 12.90 7.54 -4.40
N VAL A 345 13.05 8.82 -4.75
CA VAL A 345 12.05 9.86 -4.43
C VAL A 345 10.66 9.50 -4.98
N PHE A 346 10.60 8.84 -6.14
CA PHE A 346 9.32 8.45 -6.72
C PHE A 346 8.68 7.27 -5.99
N GLU A 347 9.49 6.33 -5.50
CA GLU A 347 8.99 5.23 -4.68
C GLU A 347 8.37 5.76 -3.38
N ASP A 348 9.00 6.77 -2.76
CA ASP A 348 8.48 7.43 -1.56
C ASP A 348 7.13 8.14 -1.85
N TYR A 349 7.03 8.83 -2.99
CA TYR A 349 5.76 9.42 -3.43
C TYR A 349 4.68 8.39 -3.71
N MET A 350 5.01 7.23 -4.28
CA MET A 350 4.04 6.16 -4.51
C MET A 350 3.53 5.60 -3.19
N GLU A 351 4.41 5.35 -2.24
CA GLU A 351 4.02 4.91 -0.91
C GLU A 351 3.06 5.92 -0.25
N MET A 352 3.38 7.22 -0.29
CA MET A 352 2.50 8.28 0.24
C MET A 352 1.15 8.35 -0.50
N MET A 353 1.12 8.15 -1.82
CA MET A 353 -0.14 8.15 -2.59
C MET A 353 -1.04 6.98 -2.21
N VAL A 354 -0.47 5.79 -2.00
CA VAL A 354 -1.25 4.63 -1.59
C VAL A 354 -1.77 4.79 -0.16
N GLN A 355 -0.96 5.33 0.76
CA GLN A 355 -1.43 5.70 2.10
C GLN A 355 -2.59 6.71 2.04
N PHE A 356 -2.50 7.73 1.18
CA PHE A 356 -3.58 8.68 0.96
C PHE A 356 -4.85 8.00 0.43
N ALA A 357 -4.71 7.03 -0.48
CA ALA A 357 -5.84 6.25 -1.00
C ALA A 357 -6.52 5.44 0.13
N PHE A 358 -5.77 4.80 1.02
CA PHE A 358 -6.34 4.11 2.18
C PHE A 358 -7.15 5.04 3.08
N VAL A 359 -6.63 6.24 3.35
CA VAL A 359 -7.30 7.25 4.19
C VAL A 359 -8.59 7.76 3.56
N VAL A 360 -8.65 7.91 2.23
CA VAL A 360 -9.83 8.48 1.56
C VAL A 360 -10.88 7.43 1.19
N LEU A 361 -10.48 6.21 0.83
CA LEU A 361 -11.39 5.17 0.33
C LEU A 361 -12.04 4.33 1.44
N PHE A 362 -11.35 4.10 2.56
CA PHE A 362 -11.82 3.22 3.64
C PHE A 362 -12.24 3.89 4.99
N PRO A 363 -12.60 5.19 5.08
CA PRO A 363 -13.21 5.74 6.30
C PRO A 363 -14.45 4.99 6.84
N PRO A 364 -15.36 4.44 6.01
CA PRO A 364 -16.54 3.72 6.51
C PRO A 364 -16.18 2.46 7.31
N VAL A 365 -15.04 1.86 6.99
CA VAL A 365 -14.63 0.55 7.51
C VAL A 365 -13.58 0.71 8.60
N PHE A 366 -12.62 1.61 8.43
CA PHE A 366 -11.50 1.78 9.35
C PHE A 366 -11.22 3.25 9.67
N PRO A 367 -11.88 3.82 10.70
CA PRO A 367 -11.77 5.25 11.03
C PRO A 367 -10.36 5.67 11.52
N LEU A 368 -9.55 4.72 11.99
CA LEU A 368 -8.20 4.97 12.52
C LEU A 368 -7.11 4.99 11.44
N ALA A 369 -7.44 4.79 10.15
CA ALA A 369 -6.48 4.78 9.04
C ALA A 369 -5.57 6.03 9.03
N ALA A 370 -6.18 7.21 9.14
CA ALA A 370 -5.47 8.48 9.12
C ALA A 370 -4.51 8.64 10.31
N LEU A 371 -4.86 8.09 11.48
CA LEU A 371 -4.00 8.14 12.66
C LEU A 371 -2.75 7.27 12.47
N ILE A 372 -2.91 6.08 11.88
CA ILE A 372 -1.79 5.19 11.55
C ILE A 372 -0.84 5.86 10.55
N CYS A 373 -1.37 6.46 9.47
CA CYS A 373 -0.54 7.17 8.49
C CYS A 373 0.19 8.40 9.08
N LEU A 374 -0.46 9.13 10.00
CA LEU A 374 0.16 10.29 10.66
C LEU A 374 1.41 9.89 11.45
N SER A 375 1.40 8.73 12.12
CA SER A 375 2.52 8.26 12.94
C SER A 375 3.81 7.99 12.17
N ARG A 376 3.72 7.77 10.85
CA ARG A 376 4.90 7.70 9.97
C ARG A 376 5.35 9.09 9.55
N CYS A 377 4.42 9.94 9.13
CA CYS A 377 4.74 11.29 8.67
C CYS A 377 5.45 12.14 9.74
N ASP A 378 5.12 11.95 11.02
CA ASP A 378 5.84 12.61 12.13
C ASP A 378 7.29 12.10 12.26
N LYS A 379 7.54 10.81 12.01
CA LYS A 379 8.90 10.24 12.01
C LYS A 379 9.72 10.72 10.82
N ASP A 380 9.14 10.70 9.62
CA ASP A 380 9.82 11.18 8.42
C ASP A 380 10.21 12.67 8.57
N ALA A 381 9.34 13.46 9.20
CA ALA A 381 9.62 14.87 9.48
C ALA A 381 10.72 15.08 10.54
N GLU A 382 10.79 14.22 11.57
CA GLU A 382 11.89 14.20 12.54
C GLU A 382 13.21 13.79 11.87
N ASP A 383 13.21 12.72 11.08
CA ASP A 383 14.39 12.21 10.37
C ASP A 383 14.90 13.23 9.32
N GLU A 384 14.00 13.91 8.60
CA GLU A 384 14.37 14.97 7.64
C GLU A 384 14.93 16.20 8.36
N GLN A 385 14.37 16.59 9.52
CA GLN A 385 14.93 17.67 10.33
C GLN A 385 16.31 17.32 10.90
N GLU A 386 16.51 16.07 11.34
CA GLU A 386 17.82 15.59 11.78
C GLU A 386 18.83 15.55 10.63
N ALA A 387 18.42 15.12 9.43
CA ALA A 387 19.25 15.12 8.24
C ALA A 387 19.65 16.54 7.80
N ILE A 388 18.70 17.48 7.76
CA ILE A 388 18.96 18.89 7.45
C ILE A 388 19.83 19.53 8.53
N ALA A 389 19.60 19.24 9.81
CA ALA A 389 20.44 19.71 10.91
C ALA A 389 21.86 19.14 10.80
N PHE A 390 22.01 17.88 10.38
CA PHE A 390 23.31 17.25 10.14
C PHE A 390 24.05 17.90 8.96
N GLU A 391 23.39 18.13 7.82
CA GLU A 391 23.97 18.84 6.68
C GLU A 391 24.33 20.30 7.03
N ALA A 392 23.43 21.04 7.69
CA ALA A 392 23.68 22.41 8.12
C ALA A 392 24.86 22.49 9.10
N SER A 393 25.00 21.53 10.03
CA SER A 393 26.14 21.46 10.95
C SER A 393 27.46 21.12 10.24
N THR A 394 27.37 20.41 9.11
CA THR A 394 28.54 20.04 8.30
C THR A 394 29.00 21.21 7.42
N ILE A 395 28.05 21.96 6.86
CA ILE A 395 28.31 23.20 6.08
C ILE A 395 28.87 24.29 6.99
N LEU A 396 28.30 24.50 8.18
CA LEU A 396 28.80 25.48 9.15
C LEU A 396 30.23 25.17 9.66
N LYS A 397 30.62 23.89 9.71
CA LYS A 397 32.00 23.50 10.04
C LYS A 397 32.98 23.74 8.90
N LEU A 398 32.51 23.78 7.65
CA LEU A 398 33.33 24.09 6.47
C LEU A 398 33.61 25.60 6.36
N ASP A 399 32.65 26.45 6.71
CA ASP A 399 32.83 27.91 6.69
C ASP A 399 33.73 28.44 7.82
N THR A 400 33.94 27.67 8.91
CA THR A 400 34.89 28.03 9.97
C THR A 400 36.36 27.73 9.64
N PHE A 401 36.66 27.17 8.46
CA PHE A 401 38.02 26.86 7.98
C PHE A 401 38.50 27.75 6.82
N SER A 402 37.74 28.78 6.43
CA SER A 402 38.23 29.91 5.62
C SER A 402 38.53 31.09 6.52
#